data_AF-A0A846G6Y6-F1
#
_entry.id   AF-A0A846G6Y6-F1
#
_cell.length_a   1.000
_cell.length_b   1.000
_cell.length_c   1.000
_cell.angle_alpha   90.00
_cell.angle_beta   90.00
_cell.angle_gamma   90.00
#
_symmetry.space_group_name_H-M   'P 1'
#
loop_
_entity.id
_entity.type
_entity.pdbx_description
1 polymer ?
#
loop_
_entity_poly.entity_id
_entity_poly.type
_entity_poly.pdbx_seq_one_letter_code
_entity_poly.pdbx_strand_id
1 'polypeptide(L)'
;MKATKLLTSVFALGSIALGTLGQAKEAAAANIVNTWQADEAVSDKYHSADHNHAFWIPDISSDFDFEGDAFFNEYDDGTINLIGNIGAGNKKFAVDVWFNSLGNLQEGRAIAPNLAAKQQLNRNDPYSVVDVNDWSYYTIDSSKSLLTEIGEWYGDNDSTDTFSLIDMSETHKGQMGLGANGKNINEGFSHWFYIEDTNTGERYDGDINIDLVALEEGGGILSEGESIPEPATMSLLSLGLLGSALGALKRKNK
;
A
#
# COMPACT_ATOMS: atom_id res chain seq x y z
N MET A 1 69.41 -4.64 7.01
CA MET A 1 68.25 -5.52 6.81
C MET A 1 67.46 -5.60 8.11
N LYS A 2 66.28 -4.98 8.18
CA LYS A 2 65.38 -5.03 9.35
C LYS A 2 64.19 -5.90 8.99
N ALA A 3 63.98 -6.98 9.74
CA ALA A 3 62.84 -7.88 9.60
C ALA A 3 61.64 -7.30 10.35
N THR A 4 60.58 -6.96 9.61
CA THR A 4 59.32 -6.47 10.15
C THR A 4 58.49 -7.67 10.62
N LYS A 5 58.19 -7.75 11.92
CA LYS A 5 57.25 -8.73 12.48
C LYS A 5 55.81 -8.26 12.25
N LEU A 6 55.01 -9.09 11.60
CA LEU A 6 53.57 -8.90 11.42
C LEU A 6 52.86 -9.39 12.71
N LEU A 7 52.15 -8.49 13.40
CA LEU A 7 51.24 -8.86 14.49
C LEU A 7 49.96 -9.42 13.88
N THR A 8 49.65 -10.68 14.14
CA THR A 8 48.36 -11.28 13.81
C THR A 8 47.44 -11.12 15.01
N SER A 9 46.47 -10.23 14.91
CA SER A 9 45.43 -10.01 15.91
C SER A 9 44.40 -11.15 15.79
N VAL A 10 44.41 -12.09 16.73
CA VAL A 10 43.36 -13.11 16.86
C VAL A 10 42.18 -12.47 17.60
N PHE A 11 41.09 -12.19 16.88
CA PHE A 11 39.80 -11.85 17.48
C PHE A 11 39.22 -13.12 18.10
N ALA A 12 39.19 -13.17 19.43
CA ALA A 12 38.42 -14.16 20.16
C ALA A 12 36.95 -13.70 20.18
N LEU A 13 36.10 -14.31 19.35
CA LEU A 13 34.65 -14.19 19.46
C LEU A 13 34.20 -15.04 20.66
N GLY A 14 34.01 -14.37 21.80
CA GLY A 14 33.37 -14.95 22.96
C GLY A 14 31.91 -15.27 22.66
N SER A 15 31.53 -16.54 22.84
CA SER A 15 30.16 -17.01 22.77
C SER A 15 29.36 -16.38 23.91
N ILE A 16 28.52 -15.39 23.61
CA ILE A 16 27.51 -14.91 24.54
C ILE A 16 26.44 -16.00 24.60
N ALA A 17 26.28 -16.59 25.79
CA ALA A 17 25.19 -17.49 26.09
C ALA A 17 23.86 -16.73 25.97
N LEU A 18 23.06 -17.04 24.94
CA LEU A 18 21.66 -16.65 24.88
C LEU A 18 20.88 -17.48 25.91
N GLY A 19 20.48 -16.83 26.99
CA GLY A 19 19.50 -17.36 27.92
C GLY A 19 18.17 -17.61 27.19
N THR A 20 17.62 -18.81 27.38
CA THR A 20 16.23 -19.21 27.12
C THR A 20 15.45 -18.31 26.15
N LEU A 21 15.68 -18.51 24.84
CA LEU A 21 14.72 -18.13 23.81
C LEU A 21 13.40 -18.84 24.14
N GLY A 22 12.43 -18.11 24.66
CA GLY A 22 11.04 -18.46 24.40
C GLY A 22 10.90 -18.58 22.89
N GLN A 23 10.38 -19.71 22.42
CA GLN A 23 9.98 -19.85 21.03
C GLN A 23 8.99 -18.72 20.76
N ALA A 24 9.46 -17.63 20.14
CA ALA A 24 8.57 -16.69 19.49
C ALA A 24 7.80 -17.55 18.49
N LYS A 25 6.53 -17.77 18.80
CA LYS A 25 5.62 -18.43 17.88
C LYS A 25 5.61 -17.54 16.66
N GLU A 26 6.33 -17.94 15.61
CA GLU A 26 6.26 -17.25 14.31
C GLU A 26 4.77 -17.12 14.01
N ALA A 27 4.29 -15.88 13.92
CA ALA A 27 2.93 -15.64 13.47
C ALA A 27 2.87 -16.27 12.08
N ALA A 28 1.94 -17.20 11.87
CA ALA A 28 1.71 -17.74 10.55
C ALA A 28 1.41 -16.55 9.62
N ALA A 29 2.05 -16.53 8.44
CA ALA A 29 1.73 -15.53 7.43
C ALA A 29 0.24 -15.65 7.08
N ALA A 30 -0.44 -14.50 6.98
CA ALA A 30 -1.83 -14.46 6.54
C ALA A 30 -1.92 -14.97 5.10
N ASN A 31 -2.98 -15.71 4.78
CA ASN A 31 -3.21 -16.25 3.45
C ASN A 31 -4.07 -15.26 2.64
N ILE A 32 -3.75 -15.08 1.37
CA ILE A 32 -4.63 -14.34 0.46
C ILE A 32 -5.92 -15.17 0.27
N VAL A 33 -7.07 -14.54 0.47
CA VAL A 33 -8.41 -15.13 0.28
C VAL A 33 -9.10 -14.61 -0.96
N ASN A 34 -8.80 -13.38 -1.41
CA ASN A 34 -9.27 -12.85 -2.68
C ASN A 34 -8.16 -12.01 -3.32
N THR A 35 -8.05 -12.08 -4.65
CA THR A 35 -7.27 -11.12 -5.44
C THR A 35 -8.18 -10.49 -6.48
N TRP A 36 -8.13 -9.17 -6.53
CA TRP A 36 -8.85 -8.36 -7.49
C TRP A 36 -7.85 -7.63 -8.39
N GLN A 37 -8.14 -7.56 -9.68
CA GLN A 37 -7.54 -6.54 -10.54
C GLN A 37 -8.13 -5.20 -10.13
N ALA A 38 -7.26 -4.22 -9.88
CA ALA A 38 -7.64 -2.85 -9.60
C ALA A 38 -7.43 -1.99 -10.85
N ASP A 39 -8.45 -1.22 -11.22
CA ASP A 39 -8.43 -0.25 -12.31
C ASP A 39 -8.94 1.12 -11.80
N GLU A 40 -8.66 2.21 -12.53
CA GLU A 40 -9.22 3.52 -12.17
C GLU A 40 -10.75 3.52 -12.22
N ALA A 41 -11.39 4.12 -11.22
CA ALA A 41 -12.83 4.26 -11.24
C ALA A 41 -13.27 5.32 -12.26
N VAL A 42 -13.99 4.89 -13.29
CA VAL A 42 -14.54 5.78 -14.33
C VAL A 42 -15.96 6.18 -13.98
N SER A 43 -16.25 7.48 -14.00
CA SER A 43 -17.59 7.99 -13.69
C SER A 43 -18.64 7.45 -14.68
N ASP A 44 -19.76 6.93 -14.17
CA ASP A 44 -20.89 6.49 -14.98
C ASP A 44 -22.07 7.47 -14.93
N LYS A 45 -23.22 7.08 -15.50
CA LYS A 45 -24.44 7.90 -15.55
C LYS A 45 -25.02 8.28 -14.19
N TYR A 46 -24.58 7.67 -13.09
CA TYR A 46 -25.05 7.95 -11.75
C TYR A 46 -24.23 9.08 -11.11
N HIS A 47 -22.96 9.23 -11.48
CA HIS A 47 -22.11 10.30 -10.98
C HIS A 47 -22.34 11.63 -11.74
N SER A 48 -22.27 12.75 -11.02
CA SER A 48 -22.67 14.07 -11.56
C SER A 48 -21.57 14.85 -12.27
N ALA A 49 -20.37 14.28 -12.38
CA ALA A 49 -19.22 14.94 -12.99
C ALA A 49 -18.30 13.94 -13.70
N ASP A 50 -17.57 14.38 -14.72
CA ASP A 50 -16.59 13.54 -15.43
C ASP A 50 -15.26 13.56 -14.66
N HIS A 51 -15.07 12.61 -13.74
CA HIS A 51 -13.85 12.47 -12.95
C HIS A 51 -13.40 11.02 -13.00
N ASN A 52 -12.18 10.80 -13.50
CA ASN A 52 -11.57 9.47 -13.62
C ASN A 52 -10.16 9.59 -13.06
N HIS A 53 -9.87 8.84 -12.01
CA HIS A 53 -8.55 8.74 -11.40
C HIS A 53 -8.52 7.56 -10.43
N ALA A 54 -7.42 6.81 -10.38
CA ALA A 54 -7.17 5.84 -9.33
C ALA A 54 -6.78 6.54 -8.02
N PHE A 55 -5.90 7.55 -8.11
CA PHE A 55 -5.46 8.40 -7.00
C PHE A 55 -5.58 9.88 -7.38
N TRP A 56 -6.09 10.71 -6.47
CA TRP A 56 -6.11 12.17 -6.61
C TRP A 56 -5.32 12.79 -5.48
N ILE A 57 -4.23 13.49 -5.81
CA ILE A 57 -3.30 14.10 -4.85
C ILE A 57 -2.95 15.50 -5.37
N PRO A 58 -3.87 16.47 -5.29
CA PRO A 58 -3.82 17.70 -6.08
C PRO A 58 -2.59 18.58 -5.83
N ASP A 59 -1.95 18.46 -4.66
CA ASP A 59 -0.71 19.17 -4.34
C ASP A 59 0.54 18.58 -5.05
N ILE A 60 0.44 17.35 -5.56
CA ILE A 60 1.49 16.68 -6.37
C ILE A 60 1.08 16.67 -7.85
N SER A 61 -0.11 16.14 -8.17
CA SER A 61 -0.73 16.13 -9.51
C SER A 61 -2.23 15.82 -9.40
N SER A 62 -3.02 16.23 -10.39
CA SER A 62 -4.48 16.04 -10.30
C SER A 62 -4.88 14.57 -10.38
N ASP A 63 -4.49 13.84 -11.42
CA ASP A 63 -5.11 12.55 -11.72
C ASP A 63 -4.04 11.49 -11.99
N PHE A 64 -3.85 10.59 -11.02
CA PHE A 64 -2.96 9.44 -11.14
C PHE A 64 -3.78 8.20 -11.49
N ASP A 65 -3.37 7.52 -12.56
CA ASP A 65 -3.96 6.26 -13.02
C ASP A 65 -2.93 5.14 -12.94
N PHE A 66 -3.39 3.89 -12.95
CA PHE A 66 -2.48 2.73 -12.94
C PHE A 66 -1.67 2.64 -14.24
N GLU A 67 -0.37 2.41 -14.11
CA GLU A 67 0.54 2.11 -15.22
C GLU A 67 0.83 0.60 -15.26
N GLY A 68 -0.08 -0.14 -15.89
CA GLY A 68 -0.03 -1.61 -15.98
C GLY A 68 -0.90 -2.29 -14.92
N ASP A 69 -0.56 -3.52 -14.55
CA ASP A 69 -1.38 -4.30 -13.64
C ASP A 69 -1.28 -3.78 -12.19
N ALA A 70 -2.42 -3.70 -11.51
CA ALA A 70 -2.50 -3.42 -10.09
C ALA A 70 -3.42 -4.44 -9.41
N PHE A 71 -3.06 -4.82 -8.19
CA PHE A 71 -3.74 -5.88 -7.45
C PHE A 71 -4.18 -5.39 -6.10
N PHE A 72 -5.40 -5.75 -5.75
CA PHE A 72 -5.98 -5.55 -4.42
C PHE A 72 -6.18 -6.94 -3.80
N ASN A 73 -5.37 -7.26 -2.80
CA ASN A 73 -5.33 -8.57 -2.17
C ASN A 73 -5.98 -8.50 -0.79
N GLU A 74 -7.01 -9.30 -0.56
CA GLU A 74 -7.61 -9.50 0.76
C GLU A 74 -7.00 -10.73 1.43
N TYR A 75 -6.70 -10.62 2.73
CA TYR A 75 -6.11 -11.69 3.52
C TYR A 75 -7.10 -12.27 4.54
N ASP A 76 -6.88 -13.53 4.95
CA ASP A 76 -7.72 -14.25 5.92
C ASP A 76 -7.72 -13.65 7.33
N ASP A 77 -6.77 -12.76 7.63
CA ASP A 77 -6.71 -11.98 8.86
C ASP A 77 -7.48 -10.64 8.80
N GLY A 78 -8.10 -10.33 7.65
CA GLY A 78 -8.84 -9.11 7.41
C GLY A 78 -7.99 -7.91 7.04
N THR A 79 -6.70 -8.09 6.79
CA THR A 79 -5.86 -7.07 6.16
C THR A 79 -6.06 -7.05 4.66
N ILE A 80 -5.70 -5.93 4.04
CA ILE A 80 -5.71 -5.74 2.58
C ILE A 80 -4.40 -5.10 2.14
N ASN A 81 -3.93 -5.48 0.96
CA ASN A 81 -2.81 -4.84 0.29
C ASN A 81 -3.16 -4.42 -1.14
N LEU A 82 -3.01 -3.13 -1.44
CA LEU A 82 -3.08 -2.58 -2.78
C LEU A 82 -1.65 -2.35 -3.29
N ILE A 83 -1.32 -3.00 -4.40
CA ILE A 83 -0.01 -2.91 -5.06
C ILE A 83 -0.16 -2.59 -6.54
N GLY A 84 0.79 -1.86 -7.09
CA GLY A 84 0.81 -1.49 -8.50
C GLY A 84 1.75 -0.33 -8.76
N ASN A 85 1.66 0.28 -9.94
CA ASN A 85 2.32 1.56 -10.23
C ASN A 85 1.27 2.56 -10.67
N ILE A 86 1.40 3.81 -10.26
CA ILE A 86 0.56 4.90 -10.73
C ILE A 86 1.37 6.00 -11.39
N GLY A 87 0.78 6.69 -12.36
CA GLY A 87 1.44 7.74 -13.14
C GLY A 87 0.54 8.93 -13.43
N ALA A 88 1.11 10.13 -13.40
CA ALA A 88 0.51 11.37 -13.88
C ALA A 88 1.57 12.23 -14.57
N GLY A 89 1.57 12.25 -15.90
CA GLY A 89 2.57 12.98 -16.68
C GLY A 89 4.00 12.42 -16.46
N ASN A 90 4.87 13.20 -15.83
CA ASN A 90 6.25 12.79 -15.52
C ASN A 90 6.43 12.25 -14.09
N LYS A 91 5.36 12.19 -13.28
CA LYS A 91 5.40 11.69 -11.90
C LYS A 91 4.89 10.25 -11.85
N LYS A 92 5.65 9.36 -11.21
CA LYS A 92 5.36 7.93 -11.12
C LYS A 92 5.68 7.39 -9.74
N PHE A 93 4.77 6.58 -9.21
CA PHE A 93 4.91 5.98 -7.90
C PHE A 93 4.66 4.48 -7.96
N ALA A 94 5.52 3.71 -7.28
CA ALA A 94 5.16 2.37 -6.85
C ALA A 94 4.21 2.47 -5.66
N VAL A 95 3.09 1.77 -5.73
CA VAL A 95 2.04 1.69 -4.71
C VAL A 95 2.27 0.43 -3.89
N ASP A 96 2.34 0.58 -2.57
CA ASP A 96 2.29 -0.52 -1.59
C ASP A 96 1.51 -0.02 -0.37
N VAL A 97 0.19 -0.13 -0.41
CA VAL A 97 -0.71 0.42 0.60
C VAL A 97 -1.41 -0.71 1.33
N TRP A 98 -1.38 -0.65 2.66
CA TRP A 98 -1.96 -1.65 3.53
C TRP A 98 -3.15 -1.09 4.29
N PHE A 99 -4.17 -1.91 4.45
CA PHE A 99 -5.36 -1.55 5.21
C PHE A 99 -5.69 -2.65 6.23
N ASN A 100 -6.29 -2.23 7.34
CA ASN A 100 -6.86 -3.10 8.37
C ASN A 100 -8.38 -3.00 8.33
N SER A 101 -9.07 -4.14 8.34
CA SER A 101 -10.53 -4.16 8.48
C SER A 101 -10.98 -3.60 9.83
N LEU A 102 -12.05 -2.81 9.82
CA LEU A 102 -12.69 -2.24 11.01
C LEU A 102 -13.72 -3.17 11.68
N GLY A 103 -13.91 -4.40 11.19
CA GLY A 103 -14.84 -5.36 11.81
C GLY A 103 -14.69 -6.79 11.29
N ASN A 104 -15.01 -7.77 12.14
CA ASN A 104 -14.87 -9.20 11.86
C ASN A 104 -15.53 -9.58 10.54
N LEU A 105 -14.73 -10.06 9.58
CA LEU A 105 -15.21 -10.70 8.34
C LEU A 105 -16.22 -11.83 8.62
N GLN A 106 -16.20 -12.44 9.82
CA GLN A 106 -17.07 -13.55 10.21
C GLN A 106 -18.37 -13.19 10.95
N GLU A 107 -18.55 -11.98 11.49
CA GLU A 107 -19.74 -11.65 12.33
C GLU A 107 -20.73 -10.67 11.68
N GLY A 108 -20.55 -10.37 10.40
CA GLY A 108 -21.41 -9.43 9.69
C GLY A 108 -20.94 -8.01 9.92
N ARG A 109 -20.19 -7.53 8.90
CA ARG A 109 -19.96 -6.15 8.44
C ARG A 109 -20.12 -5.04 9.48
N ALA A 110 -19.08 -4.24 9.66
CA ALA A 110 -19.14 -3.03 10.48
C ALA A 110 -20.29 -2.14 9.99
N ILE A 111 -21.42 -2.15 10.71
CA ILE A 111 -22.55 -1.22 10.50
C ILE A 111 -21.95 0.17 10.62
N ALA A 112 -21.99 1.00 9.59
CA ALA A 112 -21.47 2.36 9.60
C ALA A 112 -22.23 3.24 10.61
N PRO A 113 -21.77 3.45 11.87
CA PRO A 113 -22.52 4.22 12.82
C PRO A 113 -21.76 5.55 12.95
N ASN A 114 -22.07 6.49 12.04
CA ASN A 114 -21.44 7.82 11.90
C ASN A 114 -20.24 7.95 10.95
N LEU A 115 -19.98 6.97 10.07
CA LEU A 115 -19.00 7.14 9.01
C LEU A 115 -19.60 7.95 7.85
N ALA A 116 -18.95 9.04 7.45
CA ALA A 116 -19.34 9.82 6.29
C ALA A 116 -18.83 9.11 5.03
N ALA A 117 -19.44 7.97 4.71
CA ALA A 117 -19.17 7.20 3.50
C ALA A 117 -19.03 8.14 2.28
N LYS A 118 -18.08 7.84 1.39
CA LYS A 118 -17.89 8.58 0.14
C LYS A 118 -19.09 8.39 -0.76
N GLN A 119 -20.07 9.27 -0.61
CA GLN A 119 -21.39 9.22 -1.24
C GLN A 119 -21.45 10.00 -2.57
N GLN A 120 -20.35 10.04 -3.32
CA GLN A 120 -20.28 10.85 -4.55
C GLN A 120 -21.10 10.25 -5.71
N LEU A 121 -21.52 8.98 -5.61
CA LEU A 121 -22.19 8.23 -6.68
C LEU A 121 -23.55 8.76 -7.12
N ASN A 122 -24.22 9.55 -6.28
CA ASN A 122 -25.34 10.40 -6.67
C ASN A 122 -25.57 11.42 -5.55
N ARG A 123 -25.24 12.68 -5.80
CA ARG A 123 -25.35 13.75 -4.80
C ARG A 123 -26.75 13.89 -4.17
N ASN A 124 -27.79 13.55 -4.93
CA ASN A 124 -29.17 13.76 -4.53
C ASN A 124 -29.85 12.51 -3.98
N ASP A 125 -29.35 11.31 -4.30
CA ASP A 125 -29.88 10.03 -3.80
C ASP A 125 -28.88 8.87 -4.01
N PRO A 126 -27.76 8.84 -3.25
CA PRO A 126 -26.71 7.85 -3.42
C PRO A 126 -27.18 6.43 -3.08
N TYR A 127 -28.26 6.28 -2.31
CA TYR A 127 -28.76 4.99 -1.81
C TYR A 127 -29.82 4.34 -2.70
N SER A 128 -30.33 5.06 -3.71
CA SER A 128 -31.33 4.49 -4.62
C SER A 128 -30.81 3.38 -5.52
N VAL A 129 -29.47 3.29 -5.68
CA VAL A 129 -28.82 2.38 -6.63
C VAL A 129 -27.82 1.43 -5.99
N VAL A 130 -27.41 1.67 -4.74
CA VAL A 130 -26.50 0.82 -3.95
C VAL A 130 -26.97 0.72 -2.51
N ASP A 131 -26.78 -0.44 -1.88
CA ASP A 131 -27.01 -0.64 -0.45
C ASP A 131 -25.68 -0.50 0.30
N VAL A 132 -25.49 0.61 1.01
CA VAL A 132 -24.26 0.86 1.76
C VAL A 132 -24.10 -0.04 2.99
N ASN A 133 -25.18 -0.69 3.44
CA ASN A 133 -25.06 -1.67 4.53
C ASN A 133 -24.31 -2.91 4.08
N ASP A 134 -24.15 -3.09 2.77
CA ASP A 134 -23.36 -4.17 2.20
C ASP A 134 -21.85 -3.86 2.15
N TRP A 135 -21.41 -2.64 2.47
CA TRP A 135 -20.00 -2.29 2.38
C TRP A 135 -19.17 -2.83 3.55
N SER A 136 -17.88 -3.07 3.26
CA SER A 136 -16.84 -3.33 4.27
C SER A 136 -15.99 -2.08 4.46
N TYR A 137 -15.48 -1.85 5.67
CA TYR A 137 -14.76 -0.64 6.03
C TYR A 137 -13.36 -0.91 6.55
N TYR A 138 -12.44 -0.01 6.21
CA TYR A 138 -11.00 -0.20 6.42
C TYR A 138 -10.31 1.08 6.91
N THR A 139 -9.16 0.91 7.56
CA THR A 139 -8.23 1.98 7.94
C THR A 139 -6.87 1.73 7.34
N ILE A 140 -6.15 2.77 6.93
CA ILE A 140 -4.76 2.65 6.48
C ILE A 140 -3.85 2.17 7.62
N ASP A 141 -3.03 1.15 7.37
CA ASP A 141 -1.88 0.79 8.19
C ASP A 141 -0.71 1.71 7.82
N SER A 142 -0.61 2.85 8.49
CA SER A 142 0.42 3.86 8.20
C SER A 142 1.84 3.38 8.51
N SER A 143 2.00 2.26 9.23
CA SER A 143 3.31 1.66 9.49
C SER A 143 3.87 0.87 8.31
N LYS A 144 3.02 0.54 7.32
CA LYS A 144 3.36 -0.26 6.14
C LYS A 144 3.07 0.45 4.81
N SER A 145 2.19 1.44 4.81
CA SER A 145 1.67 2.05 3.59
C SER A 145 2.58 3.13 3.02
N LEU A 146 3.05 2.93 1.79
CA LEU A 146 3.99 3.82 1.11
C LEU A 146 3.61 4.05 -0.35
N LEU A 147 3.86 5.28 -0.83
CA LEU A 147 4.15 5.55 -2.23
C LEU A 147 5.65 5.80 -2.37
N THR A 148 6.31 5.08 -3.26
CA THR A 148 7.74 5.29 -3.56
C THR A 148 7.87 5.91 -4.93
N GLU A 149 8.48 7.09 -5.05
CA GLU A 149 8.77 7.66 -6.36
C GLU A 149 9.72 6.72 -7.12
N ILE A 150 9.31 6.30 -8.31
CA ILE A 150 10.07 5.37 -9.16
C ILE A 150 10.58 6.03 -10.45
N GLY A 151 10.51 7.35 -10.50
CA GLY A 151 11.27 8.16 -11.43
C GLY A 151 10.53 9.38 -11.96
N GLU A 152 11.32 10.38 -12.34
CA GLU A 152 10.93 11.39 -13.30
C GLU A 152 11.32 10.93 -14.70
N TRP A 153 10.40 10.94 -15.68
CA TRP A 153 10.80 10.78 -17.09
C TRP A 153 11.70 11.96 -17.59
N TYR A 154 12.05 12.93 -16.72
CA TYR A 154 12.83 14.13 -17.04
C TYR A 154 14.07 14.39 -16.15
N GLY A 155 14.79 13.34 -15.75
CA GLY A 155 16.26 13.43 -15.69
C GLY A 155 16.95 13.59 -14.33
N ASP A 156 16.24 13.40 -13.21
CA ASP A 156 16.88 13.09 -11.94
C ASP A 156 16.52 11.65 -11.53
N ASN A 157 17.45 10.72 -11.80
CA ASN A 157 17.25 9.29 -11.55
C ASN A 157 17.52 8.89 -10.09
N ASP A 158 17.84 9.86 -9.23
CA ASP A 158 18.25 9.64 -7.84
C ASP A 158 17.17 10.03 -6.82
N SER A 159 16.00 10.55 -7.24
CA SER A 159 14.91 10.78 -6.28
C SER A 159 14.37 9.43 -5.78
N THR A 160 14.39 9.29 -4.46
CA THR A 160 13.86 8.13 -3.72
C THR A 160 12.82 8.62 -2.73
N ASP A 161 12.09 9.66 -3.12
CA ASP A 161 11.10 10.28 -2.25
C ASP A 161 10.03 9.23 -1.94
N THR A 162 9.87 8.99 -0.66
CA THR A 162 8.86 8.09 -0.14
C THR A 162 7.83 8.90 0.61
N PHE A 163 6.58 8.51 0.43
CA PHE A 163 5.46 9.15 1.09
C PHE A 163 4.69 8.12 1.89
N SER A 164 4.48 8.37 3.17
CA SER A 164 3.61 7.54 4.00
C SER A 164 2.15 7.93 3.80
N LEU A 165 1.26 6.95 3.70
CA LEU A 165 -0.17 7.20 3.74
C LEU A 165 -0.70 7.07 5.16
N ILE A 166 -1.61 7.97 5.53
CA ILE A 166 -2.15 8.09 6.87
C ILE A 166 -3.67 8.30 6.78
N ASP A 167 -4.42 7.66 7.68
CA ASP A 167 -5.85 7.91 7.83
C ASP A 167 -6.15 9.39 8.09
N MET A 168 -7.11 9.94 7.34
CA MET A 168 -7.47 11.35 7.48
C MET A 168 -8.24 11.64 8.77
N SER A 169 -9.25 10.82 9.08
CA SER A 169 -9.99 10.92 10.35
C SER A 169 -10.80 9.65 10.64
N GLU A 170 -11.50 9.65 11.78
CA GLU A 170 -12.48 8.62 12.13
C GLU A 170 -13.68 8.56 11.18
N THR A 171 -13.97 9.62 10.43
CA THR A 171 -15.13 9.69 9.53
C THR A 171 -14.79 9.42 8.06
N HIS A 172 -13.50 9.27 7.73
CA HIS A 172 -12.98 9.12 6.38
C HIS A 172 -12.30 7.76 6.20
N LYS A 173 -13.07 6.70 6.44
CA LYS A 173 -12.58 5.32 6.36
C LYS A 173 -12.65 4.80 4.94
N GLY A 174 -11.78 3.85 4.63
CA GLY A 174 -11.86 3.08 3.41
C GLY A 174 -13.17 2.32 3.34
N GLN A 175 -13.74 2.21 2.15
CA GLN A 175 -14.98 1.50 1.90
C GLN A 175 -14.82 0.61 0.67
N MET A 176 -15.28 -0.63 0.77
CA MET A 176 -15.26 -1.64 -0.29
C MET A 176 -16.66 -2.20 -0.49
N GLY A 177 -17.07 -2.40 -1.74
CA GLY A 177 -18.38 -2.92 -2.10
C GLY A 177 -18.90 -2.36 -3.41
N LEU A 178 -20.11 -2.78 -3.79
CA LEU A 178 -20.82 -2.26 -4.96
C LEU A 178 -21.04 -0.75 -4.85
N GLY A 179 -20.44 0.00 -5.76
CA GLY A 179 -20.42 1.46 -5.79
C GLY A 179 -19.65 2.13 -4.66
N ALA A 180 -18.79 1.39 -3.94
CA ALA A 180 -17.99 1.98 -2.88
C ALA A 180 -16.88 2.90 -3.43
N ASN A 181 -16.55 2.85 -4.72
CA ASN A 181 -15.60 3.79 -5.34
C ASN A 181 -16.15 5.23 -5.47
N GLY A 182 -17.47 5.44 -5.34
CA GLY A 182 -18.07 6.77 -5.42
C GLY A 182 -18.22 7.35 -6.83
N LYS A 183 -17.90 6.61 -7.90
CA LYS A 183 -17.90 7.04 -9.32
C LYS A 183 -18.87 6.26 -10.21
N ASN A 184 -19.06 4.97 -9.94
CA ASN A 184 -19.92 4.10 -10.74
C ASN A 184 -20.52 2.96 -9.91
N ILE A 185 -21.44 2.18 -10.47
CA ILE A 185 -22.07 1.07 -9.75
C ILE A 185 -21.29 -0.26 -9.80
N ASN A 186 -19.99 -0.25 -10.10
CA ASN A 186 -19.16 -1.46 -10.09
C ASN A 186 -18.73 -1.83 -8.67
N GLU A 187 -18.25 -3.07 -8.46
CA GLU A 187 -17.51 -3.40 -7.26
C GLU A 187 -16.27 -2.50 -7.20
N GLY A 188 -16.00 -1.88 -6.06
CA GLY A 188 -14.93 -0.90 -5.99
C GLY A 188 -14.45 -0.62 -4.58
N PHE A 189 -13.42 0.21 -4.50
CA PHE A 189 -12.87 0.70 -3.25
C PHE A 189 -12.62 2.20 -3.31
N SER A 190 -12.87 2.91 -2.21
CA SER A 190 -12.37 4.28 -2.04
C SER A 190 -11.91 4.56 -0.63
N HIS A 191 -11.00 5.52 -0.48
CA HIS A 191 -10.50 5.99 0.80
C HIS A 191 -9.99 7.43 0.67
N TRP A 192 -10.27 8.30 1.63
CA TRP A 192 -9.55 9.57 1.75
C TRP A 192 -8.38 9.44 2.72
N PHE A 193 -7.25 10.01 2.38
CA PHE A 193 -6.03 9.87 3.16
C PHE A 193 -5.26 11.18 3.22
N TYR A 194 -4.39 11.28 4.21
CA TYR A 194 -3.26 12.18 4.16
C TYR A 194 -2.06 11.43 3.58
N ILE A 195 -1.28 12.12 2.76
CA ILE A 195 0.02 11.67 2.30
C ILE A 195 1.08 12.59 2.90
N GLU A 196 2.11 12.01 3.49
CA GLU A 196 3.18 12.75 4.18
C GLU A 196 4.53 12.37 3.58
N ASP A 197 5.25 13.38 3.08
CA ASP A 197 6.62 13.23 2.61
C ASP A 197 7.52 12.84 3.80
N THR A 198 8.14 11.67 3.71
CA THR A 198 8.99 11.13 4.77
C THR A 198 10.28 11.92 5.03
N ASN A 199 10.72 12.75 4.08
CA ASN A 199 11.92 13.58 4.18
C ASN A 199 11.61 14.95 4.83
N THR A 200 10.51 15.57 4.45
CA THR A 200 10.17 16.94 4.86
C THR A 200 9.11 17.01 5.96
N GLY A 201 8.28 15.98 6.10
CA GLY A 201 7.09 15.97 6.94
C GLY A 201 5.95 16.85 6.39
N GLU A 202 6.07 17.35 5.15
CA GLU A 202 4.98 18.04 4.49
C GLU A 202 3.83 17.06 4.21
N ARG A 203 2.60 17.53 4.43
CA ARG A 203 1.39 16.73 4.36
C ARG A 203 0.43 17.31 3.34
N TYR A 204 -0.14 16.43 2.54
CA TYR A 204 -1.14 16.75 1.51
C TYR A 204 -2.37 15.86 1.67
N ASP A 205 -3.48 16.29 1.06
CA ASP A 205 -4.73 15.54 1.03
C ASP A 205 -4.77 14.67 -0.22
N GLY A 206 -5.40 13.50 -0.13
CA GLY A 206 -5.66 12.68 -1.30
C GLY A 206 -6.84 11.73 -1.15
N ASP A 207 -7.21 11.11 -2.27
CA ASP A 207 -8.17 10.01 -2.27
C ASP A 207 -7.85 8.91 -3.27
N ILE A 208 -8.31 7.69 -2.95
CA ILE A 208 -8.27 6.49 -3.80
C ILE A 208 -9.69 6.28 -4.32
N ASN A 209 -9.85 5.97 -5.61
CA ASN A 209 -11.10 5.46 -6.20
C ASN A 209 -10.77 4.44 -7.27
N ILE A 210 -11.07 3.16 -7.00
CA ILE A 210 -10.72 2.08 -7.91
C ILE A 210 -11.92 1.16 -8.14
N ASP A 211 -12.04 0.66 -9.37
CA ASP A 211 -12.90 -0.46 -9.69
C ASP A 211 -12.15 -1.76 -9.41
N LEU A 212 -12.87 -2.77 -8.94
CA LEU A 212 -12.33 -4.07 -8.59
C LEU A 212 -12.98 -5.15 -9.47
N VAL A 213 -12.14 -5.89 -10.18
CA VAL A 213 -12.58 -7.04 -10.98
C VAL A 213 -11.98 -8.29 -10.35
N ALA A 214 -12.84 -9.20 -9.88
CA ALA A 214 -12.38 -10.46 -9.30
C ALA A 214 -11.57 -11.24 -10.35
N LEU A 215 -10.37 -11.66 -9.99
CA LEU A 215 -9.66 -12.65 -10.77
C LEU A 215 -10.27 -14.01 -10.43
N GLU A 216 -10.88 -14.68 -11.40
CA GLU A 216 -11.57 -15.95 -11.14
C GLU A 216 -10.66 -16.95 -10.39
N GLU A 217 -11.09 -17.39 -9.21
CA GLU A 217 -10.50 -18.54 -8.51
C GLU A 217 -10.62 -19.78 -9.41
N GLY A 218 -9.55 -20.10 -10.14
CA GLY A 218 -9.52 -21.24 -11.06
C GLY A 218 -9.00 -20.92 -12.47
N GLY A 219 -8.65 -19.66 -12.75
CA GLY A 219 -8.09 -19.22 -14.02
C GLY A 219 -6.58 -19.36 -14.19
N GLY A 220 -5.88 -20.13 -13.35
CA GLY A 220 -4.48 -20.54 -13.61
C GLY A 220 -3.49 -20.27 -12.48
N ILE A 221 -3.23 -21.31 -11.69
CA ILE A 221 -1.97 -21.58 -10.96
C ILE A 221 -1.58 -20.53 -9.92
N LEU A 222 -2.16 -20.65 -8.73
CA LEU A 222 -1.34 -20.84 -7.53
C LEU A 222 -1.82 -22.16 -6.93
N SER A 223 -1.14 -23.26 -7.27
CA SER A 223 -1.38 -24.51 -6.56
C SER A 223 -1.03 -24.28 -5.10
N GLU A 224 -1.85 -24.77 -4.17
CA GLU A 224 -1.54 -24.81 -2.73
C GLU A 224 -0.04 -25.16 -2.53
N GLY A 225 0.78 -24.17 -2.17
CA GLY A 225 2.22 -24.36 -1.94
C GLY A 225 3.19 -23.45 -2.71
N GLU A 226 2.76 -22.59 -3.64
CA GLU A 226 3.65 -21.52 -4.12
C GLU A 226 3.68 -20.37 -3.11
N SER A 227 4.85 -20.15 -2.52
CA SER A 227 5.10 -18.98 -1.67
C SER A 227 4.93 -17.72 -2.52
N ILE A 228 4.03 -16.83 -2.09
CA ILE A 228 3.87 -15.49 -2.65
C ILE A 228 5.29 -14.86 -2.71
N PRO A 229 5.73 -14.33 -3.86
CA PRO A 229 7.01 -13.64 -3.95
C PRO A 229 7.04 -12.56 -2.87
N GLU A 230 8.08 -12.56 -2.03
CA GLU A 230 8.23 -11.53 -1.01
C GLU A 230 8.03 -10.14 -1.65
N PRO A 231 7.25 -9.25 -1.02
CA PRO A 231 7.01 -7.93 -1.59
C PRO A 231 8.37 -7.28 -1.90
N ALA A 232 8.50 -6.71 -3.09
CA ALA A 232 9.76 -6.16 -3.62
C ALA A 232 10.44 -5.18 -2.65
N THR A 233 9.67 -4.62 -1.70
CA THR A 233 10.13 -3.79 -0.59
C THR A 233 11.12 -4.49 0.36
N MET A 234 11.03 -5.81 0.59
CA MET A 234 12.01 -6.55 1.42
C MET A 234 13.39 -6.70 0.73
N SER A 235 13.41 -6.89 -0.58
CA SER A 235 14.66 -6.90 -1.37
C SER A 235 15.27 -5.50 -1.50
N LEU A 236 14.45 -4.45 -1.57
CA LEU A 236 14.93 -3.06 -1.61
C LEU A 236 15.48 -2.59 -0.24
N LEU A 237 14.84 -2.97 0.88
CA LEU A 237 15.35 -2.66 2.23
C LEU A 237 16.70 -3.33 2.52
N SER A 238 16.90 -4.57 2.06
CA SER A 238 18.18 -5.27 2.24
C SER A 238 19.31 -4.67 1.39
N LEU A 239 19.01 -4.14 0.19
CA LEU A 239 19.97 -3.41 -0.63
C LEU A 239 20.33 -2.02 -0.04
N GLY A 240 19.36 -1.31 0.54
CA GLY A 240 19.60 -0.01 1.21
C GLY A 240 20.50 -0.11 2.45
N LEU A 241 20.37 -1.18 3.24
CA LEU A 241 21.22 -1.44 4.40
C LEU A 241 22.67 -1.82 4.02
N LEU A 242 22.87 -2.49 2.88
CA LEU A 242 24.22 -2.76 2.35
C LEU A 242 24.89 -1.50 1.78
N GLY A 243 24.13 -0.61 1.13
CA GLY A 243 24.64 0.65 0.60
C GLY A 243 25.15 1.59 1.70
N SER A 244 24.43 1.71 2.81
CA SER A 244 24.82 2.56 3.96
C SER A 244 26.06 2.05 4.70
N ALA A 245 26.24 0.73 4.83
CA ALA A 245 27.43 0.14 5.42
C ALA A 245 28.71 0.39 4.59
N LEU A 246 28.61 0.35 3.26
CA LEU A 246 29.74 0.63 2.35
C LEU A 246 30.09 2.12 2.28
N GLY A 247 29.09 3.01 2.36
CA GLY A 247 29.30 4.46 2.44
C GLY A 247 30.03 4.91 3.71
N ALA A 248 29.72 4.29 4.86
CA ALA A 248 30.36 4.60 6.14
C ALA A 248 31.85 4.18 6.20
N LEU A 249 32.23 3.09 5.53
CA LEU A 249 33.61 2.61 5.47
C LEU A 249 34.53 3.51 4.63
N LYS A 250 33.99 4.20 3.61
CA LYS A 250 34.79 5.04 2.71
C LYS A 250 35.19 6.40 3.32
N ARG A 251 34.49 6.87 4.37
CA ARG A 251 34.79 8.14 5.06
C ARG A 251 35.88 8.04 6.15
N LYS A 252 36.27 6.84 6.58
CA LYS A 252 37.32 6.67 7.61
C LYS A 252 38.76 6.66 7.08
N ASN A 253 38.95 6.69 5.75
CA ASN A 253 40.27 6.58 5.11
C ASN A 253 40.73 7.88 4.41
N LYS A 254 40.27 9.05 4.88
CA LYS A 254 40.82 10.35 4.48
C LYS A 254 41.27 11.13 5.70
#